data_AF-A0A914CZT6-F1
#
_entry.id   AF-A0A914CZT6-F1
#
_cell.length_a   1.000
_cell.length_b   1.000
_cell.length_c   1.000
_cell.angle_alpha   90.00
_cell.angle_beta   90.00
_cell.angle_gamma   90.00
#
_symmetry.space_group_name_H-M   'P 1'
#
loop_
_entity.id
_entity.type
_entity.pdbx_description
1 polymer ?
#
loop_
_entity_poly.entity_id
_entity_poly.type
_entity_poly.pdbx_seq_one_letter_code
_entity_poly.pdbx_strand_id
1 'polypeptide(L)'
;MIAGQLSDRITCISMKLSLKLFVTIASLFLVLGNLSLVFLTVEYSFLAQIALIIVVSFSGLSFVGSMKTSQMISQHYFHIIMVVITLCSSCVSLILPIIVAIVAPDNTQAQWKVIFIGISILIFAGTIIFNIAADVEPRKWVKNSSINKNNLPNNEISIISLPEEEKKSKNDV
;
A
#
# COMPACT_ATOMS: atom_id res chain seq x y z
N MET A 1 32.27 0.23 6.52
CA MET A 1 31.87 -0.34 7.83
C MET A 1 31.00 0.62 8.69
N ILE A 2 30.34 1.63 8.12
CA ILE A 2 29.50 2.59 8.90
C ILE A 2 27.99 2.34 8.66
N ALA A 3 27.61 1.72 7.53
CA ALA A 3 26.22 1.43 7.17
C ALA A 3 25.55 0.36 8.07
N GLY A 4 26.32 -0.52 8.70
CA GLY A 4 25.78 -1.57 9.58
C GLY A 4 25.40 -1.07 10.97
N GLN A 5 26.18 -0.15 11.54
CA GLN A 5 26.00 0.27 12.94
C GLN A 5 24.87 1.29 13.13
N LEU A 6 24.56 2.09 12.10
CA LEU A 6 23.38 2.96 12.10
C LEU A 6 22.09 2.17 11.84
N SER A 7 22.19 1.02 11.14
CA SER A 7 21.07 0.13 10.83
C SER A 7 20.56 -0.65 12.06
N ASP A 8 21.26 -0.69 13.19
CA ASP A 8 20.78 -1.45 14.36
C ASP A 8 20.00 -0.62 15.40
N ARG A 9 20.10 0.71 15.37
CA ARG A 9 19.51 1.56 16.44
C ARG A 9 18.15 2.18 16.08
N ILE A 10 17.74 2.18 14.82
CA ILE A 10 16.53 2.88 14.32
C ILE A 10 15.50 1.92 13.66
N THR A 11 15.89 0.68 13.39
CA THR A 11 15.33 -0.08 12.24
C THR A 11 14.12 -0.95 12.53
N CYS A 12 13.84 -1.37 13.76
CA CYS A 12 12.78 -2.38 13.95
C CYS A 12 11.39 -1.81 14.26
N ILE A 13 11.31 -0.63 14.89
CA ILE A 13 10.02 -0.01 15.27
C ILE A 13 9.69 1.23 14.43
N SER A 14 10.70 1.94 13.90
CA SER A 14 10.45 3.14 13.09
C SER A 14 10.26 2.87 11.60
N MET A 15 10.81 1.81 11.00
CA MET A 15 10.75 1.63 9.54
C MET A 15 9.32 1.39 9.02
N LYS A 16 8.56 0.52 9.69
CA LYS A 16 7.15 0.23 9.35
C LYS A 16 6.26 1.43 9.63
N LEU A 17 6.45 2.08 10.78
CA LEU A 17 5.70 3.27 11.17
C LEU A 17 6.00 4.45 10.25
N SER A 18 7.27 4.69 9.91
CA SER A 18 7.69 5.75 8.99
C SER A 18 7.12 5.55 7.60
N LEU A 19 7.11 4.30 7.08
CA LEU A 19 6.47 4.00 5.80
C LEU A 19 4.95 4.16 5.86
N LYS A 20 4.31 3.76 6.96
CA LYS A 20 2.88 3.99 7.20
C LYS A 20 2.53 5.48 7.24
N LEU A 21 3.30 6.27 7.98
CA LEU A 21 3.12 7.72 8.09
C LEU A 21 3.38 8.40 6.74
N PHE A 22 4.42 7.99 6.02
CA PHE A 22 4.73 8.51 4.70
C PHE A 22 3.57 8.28 3.71
N VAL A 23 3.01 7.06 3.67
CA VAL A 23 1.85 6.72 2.84
C VAL A 23 0.60 7.49 3.26
N THR A 24 0.39 7.67 4.56
CA THR A 24 -0.76 8.41 5.09
C THR A 24 -0.69 9.89 4.72
N ILE A 25 0.48 10.51 4.91
CA ILE A 25 0.73 11.91 4.53
C ILE A 25 0.59 12.07 3.01
N ALA A 26 1.11 11.13 2.23
CA ALA A 26 0.98 11.14 0.79
C ALA A 26 -0.49 11.05 0.34
N SER A 27 -1.28 10.19 0.98
CA SER A 27 -2.71 10.04 0.67
C SER A 27 -3.51 11.28 1.07
N LEU A 28 -3.18 11.95 2.17
CA LEU A 28 -3.78 13.23 2.54
C LEU A 28 -3.47 14.33 1.52
N PHE A 29 -2.24 14.38 1.02
CA PHE A 29 -1.87 15.28 -0.07
C PHE A 29 -2.69 15.01 -1.35
N LEU A 30 -2.99 13.75 -1.66
CA LEU A 30 -3.85 13.40 -2.79
C LEU A 30 -5.29 13.87 -2.60
N VAL A 31 -5.85 13.74 -1.40
CA VAL A 31 -7.21 14.23 -1.10
C VAL A 31 -7.26 15.74 -1.27
N LEU A 32 -6.29 16.46 -0.73
CA LEU A 32 -6.20 17.92 -0.88
C LEU A 32 -5.98 18.33 -2.34
N GLY A 33 -5.14 17.60 -3.09
CA GLY A 33 -4.90 17.84 -4.51
C GLY A 33 -6.18 17.67 -5.34
N ASN A 34 -6.89 16.56 -5.18
CA ASN A 34 -8.16 16.32 -5.88
C ASN A 34 -9.23 17.35 -5.48
N LEU A 35 -9.25 17.79 -4.23
CA LEU A 35 -10.19 18.82 -3.79
C LEU A 35 -9.86 20.19 -4.40
N SER A 36 -8.58 20.56 -4.51
CA SER A 36 -8.16 21.78 -5.22
C SER A 36 -8.56 21.78 -6.70
N LEU A 37 -8.54 20.61 -7.36
CA LEU A 37 -9.00 20.48 -8.75
C LEU A 37 -10.49 20.78 -8.95
N VAL A 38 -11.32 20.49 -7.94
CA VAL A 38 -12.76 20.81 -7.94
C VAL A 38 -12.99 22.33 -7.97
N PHE A 39 -12.08 23.09 -7.34
CA PHE A 39 -12.16 24.55 -7.30
C PHE A 39 -11.52 25.22 -8.53
N LEU A 40 -10.47 24.63 -9.10
CA LEU A 40 -9.64 25.27 -10.15
C LEU A 40 -10.20 25.15 -11.59
N THR A 41 -11.25 24.36 -11.81
CA THR A 41 -11.65 23.90 -13.16
C THR A 41 -12.27 24.97 -14.07
N VAL A 42 -12.50 26.20 -13.60
CA VAL A 42 -13.23 27.23 -14.37
C VAL A 42 -12.30 28.25 -15.04
N GLU A 43 -11.10 28.50 -14.48
CA GLU A 43 -10.31 29.69 -14.85
C GLU A 43 -9.08 29.38 -15.72
N TYR A 44 -8.47 28.20 -15.60
CA TYR A 44 -7.25 27.82 -16.36
C TYR A 44 -7.19 26.32 -16.72
N SER A 45 -7.76 25.93 -17.88
CA SER A 45 -7.79 24.53 -18.34
C SER A 45 -6.42 23.86 -18.46
N PHE A 46 -5.39 24.61 -18.90
CA PHE A 46 -4.02 24.07 -19.03
C PHE A 46 -3.38 23.77 -17.68
N LEU A 47 -3.56 24.67 -16.71
CA LEU A 47 -3.03 24.49 -15.36
C LEU A 47 -3.73 23.33 -14.63
N ALA A 48 -5.05 23.19 -14.84
CA ALA A 48 -5.83 22.07 -14.32
C ALA A 48 -5.35 20.71 -14.86
N GLN A 49 -4.98 20.63 -16.15
CA GLN A 49 -4.42 19.41 -16.75
C GLN A 49 -3.07 19.02 -16.14
N ILE A 50 -2.15 19.99 -15.96
CA ILE A 50 -0.86 19.72 -15.34
C ILE A 50 -1.04 19.26 -13.89
N ALA A 51 -1.91 19.94 -13.13
CA ALA A 51 -2.22 19.57 -11.75
C ALA A 51 -2.82 18.16 -11.66
N LEU A 52 -3.73 17.80 -12.57
CA LEU A 52 -4.27 16.45 -12.71
C LEU A 52 -3.18 15.39 -12.89
N ILE A 53 -2.22 15.61 -13.79
CA ILE A 53 -1.14 14.67 -14.06
C ILE A 53 -0.23 14.49 -12.83
N ILE A 54 0.08 15.58 -12.13
CA ILE A 54 0.88 15.54 -10.89
C ILE A 54 0.16 14.73 -9.81
N VAL A 55 -1.14 14.99 -9.61
CA VAL A 55 -1.97 14.26 -8.63
C VAL A 55 -2.05 12.77 -8.97
N VAL A 56 -2.28 12.42 -10.24
CA VAL A 56 -2.35 11.02 -10.69
C VAL A 56 -0.99 10.31 -10.53
N SER A 57 0.11 11.00 -10.82
CA SER A 57 1.46 10.44 -10.63
C SER A 57 1.71 10.11 -9.16
N PHE A 58 1.37 11.05 -8.26
CA PHE A 58 1.54 10.86 -6.83
C PHE A 58 0.59 9.80 -6.23
N SER A 59 -0.55 9.55 -6.89
CA SER A 59 -1.47 8.45 -6.57
C SER A 59 -0.82 7.09 -6.80
N GLY A 60 -0.12 6.92 -7.92
CA GLY A 60 0.66 5.72 -8.20
C GLY A 60 1.73 5.44 -7.13
N LEU A 61 2.44 6.48 -6.68
CA LEU A 61 3.45 6.34 -5.61
C LEU A 61 2.81 5.91 -4.27
N SER A 62 1.69 6.50 -3.90
CA SER A 62 0.97 6.20 -2.65
C SER A 62 0.41 4.78 -2.65
N PHE A 63 -0.08 4.32 -3.81
CA PHE A 63 -0.54 2.94 -4.00
C PHE A 63 0.59 1.94 -3.83
N VAL A 64 1.72 2.14 -4.52
CA VAL A 64 2.90 1.25 -4.40
C VAL A 64 3.44 1.24 -2.97
N GLY A 65 3.45 2.38 -2.27
CA GLY A 65 3.83 2.46 -0.86
C GLY A 65 2.90 1.65 0.06
N SER A 66 1.60 1.70 -0.20
CA SER A 66 0.58 0.92 0.53
C SER A 66 0.75 -0.59 0.30
N MET A 67 1.03 -0.99 -0.95
CA MET A 67 1.28 -2.39 -1.31
C MET A 67 2.50 -2.94 -0.58
N LYS A 68 3.63 -2.22 -0.59
CA LYS A 68 4.86 -2.63 0.12
C LYS A 68 4.62 -2.78 1.62
N THR A 69 3.85 -1.87 2.22
CA THR A 69 3.49 -1.94 3.64
C THR A 69 2.64 -3.18 3.94
N SER A 70 1.70 -3.52 3.06
CA SER A 70 0.86 -4.72 3.17
C SER A 70 1.65 -6.03 2.99
N GLN A 71 2.64 -6.05 2.10
CA GLN A 71 3.57 -7.17 1.93
C GLN A 71 4.33 -7.46 3.22
N MET A 72 4.86 -6.42 3.85
CA MET A 72 5.62 -6.54 5.10
C MET A 72 4.78 -6.99 6.29
N ILE A 73 3.47 -6.72 6.29
CA ILE A 73 2.54 -7.17 7.33
C ILE A 73 2.11 -8.63 7.12
N SER A 74 1.88 -9.04 5.87
CA SER A 74 1.18 -10.30 5.57
C SER A 74 2.10 -11.48 5.24
N GLN A 75 3.34 -11.22 4.80
CA GLN A 75 4.42 -12.17 4.45
C GLN A 75 4.00 -13.47 3.74
N HIS A 76 3.31 -14.39 4.42
CA HIS A 76 2.84 -15.67 3.88
C HIS A 76 1.50 -15.59 3.10
N TYR A 77 0.59 -14.67 3.45
CA TYR A 77 -0.76 -14.59 2.84
C TYR A 77 -0.91 -13.45 1.81
N PHE A 78 0.18 -12.74 1.51
CA PHE A 78 0.13 -11.57 0.65
C PHE A 78 -0.35 -11.88 -0.77
N HIS A 79 0.10 -12.99 -1.36
CA HIS A 79 -0.28 -13.37 -2.72
C HIS A 79 -1.81 -13.55 -2.86
N ILE A 80 -2.46 -14.17 -1.89
CA ILE A 80 -3.92 -14.38 -1.90
C ILE A 80 -4.66 -13.04 -1.80
N ILE A 81 -4.23 -12.17 -0.89
CA ILE A 81 -4.81 -10.82 -0.72
C ILE A 81 -4.65 -10.00 -2.00
N MET A 82 -3.50 -10.09 -2.65
CA MET A 82 -3.23 -9.42 -3.92
C MET A 82 -4.17 -9.85 -5.03
N VAL A 83 -4.41 -11.15 -5.18
CA VAL A 83 -5.35 -11.67 -6.19
C VAL A 83 -6.76 -11.11 -5.93
N VAL A 84 -7.20 -11.04 -4.67
CA VAL A 84 -8.50 -10.44 -4.31
C VAL A 84 -8.54 -8.95 -4.63
N ILE A 85 -7.49 -8.18 -4.30
CA ILE A 85 -7.42 -6.74 -4.60
C ILE A 85 -7.47 -6.49 -6.11
N THR A 86 -6.75 -7.27 -6.90
CA THR A 86 -6.73 -7.14 -8.36
C THR A 86 -8.10 -7.51 -8.95
N LEU A 87 -8.75 -8.57 -8.46
CA LEU A 87 -10.09 -8.95 -8.90
C LEU A 87 -11.12 -7.84 -8.62
N CYS A 88 -11.12 -7.30 -7.40
CA CYS A 88 -11.97 -6.16 -7.04
C CYS A 88 -11.68 -4.94 -7.93
N SER A 89 -10.41 -4.64 -8.16
CA SER A 89 -10.01 -3.53 -9.05
C SER A 89 -10.54 -3.71 -10.47
N SER A 90 -10.47 -4.93 -11.01
CA SER A 90 -11.03 -5.26 -12.32
C SER A 90 -12.55 -5.09 -12.37
N CYS A 91 -13.28 -5.52 -11.33
CA CYS A 91 -14.71 -5.29 -11.23
C CYS A 91 -15.04 -3.79 -11.20
N VAL A 92 -14.31 -3.01 -10.41
CA VAL A 92 -14.48 -1.55 -10.35
C VAL A 92 -14.21 -0.92 -11.72
N SER A 93 -13.16 -1.34 -12.44
CA SER A 93 -12.85 -0.83 -13.78
C SER A 93 -13.94 -1.14 -14.81
N LEU A 94 -14.69 -2.23 -14.65
CA LEU A 94 -15.85 -2.55 -15.50
C LEU A 94 -17.08 -1.70 -15.17
N ILE A 95 -17.30 -1.42 -13.88
CA ILE A 95 -18.46 -0.64 -13.41
C ILE A 95 -18.25 0.87 -13.63
N LEU A 96 -17.00 1.34 -13.56
CA LEU A 96 -16.61 2.74 -13.70
C LEU A 96 -17.19 3.43 -14.96
N PRO A 97 -17.09 2.90 -16.19
CA PRO A 97 -17.65 3.54 -17.38
C PRO A 97 -19.18 3.65 -17.34
N ILE A 98 -19.88 2.70 -16.71
CA ILE A 98 -21.34 2.75 -16.53
C ILE A 98 -21.71 3.87 -15.57
N ILE A 99 -20.99 3.99 -14.45
CA ILE A 99 -21.18 5.09 -13.49
C ILE A 99 -20.93 6.44 -14.16
N VAL A 100 -19.81 6.58 -14.89
CA VAL A 100 -19.47 7.83 -15.58
C VAL A 100 -20.54 8.20 -16.63
N ALA A 101 -21.05 7.22 -17.38
CA ALA A 101 -22.10 7.46 -18.37
C ALA A 101 -23.42 7.97 -17.74
N ILE A 102 -23.75 7.53 -16.52
CA ILE A 102 -24.95 7.98 -15.79
C ILE A 102 -24.72 9.32 -15.09
N VAL A 103 -23.53 9.54 -14.55
CA VAL A 103 -23.21 10.74 -13.74
C VAL A 103 -22.89 11.96 -14.62
N ALA A 104 -22.31 11.76 -15.81
CA ALA A 104 -21.92 12.84 -16.72
C ALA A 104 -22.58 12.75 -18.12
N PRO A 105 -23.92 12.66 -18.22
CA PRO A 105 -24.60 12.58 -19.53
C PRO A 105 -24.42 13.86 -20.36
N ASP A 106 -24.33 15.02 -19.71
CA ASP A 106 -24.21 16.32 -20.37
C ASP A 106 -22.77 16.86 -20.38
N ASN A 107 -21.79 16.06 -19.90
CA ASN A 107 -20.38 16.44 -19.75
C ASN A 107 -20.14 17.81 -19.09
N THR A 108 -21.03 18.22 -18.18
CA THR A 108 -20.93 19.52 -17.53
C THR A 108 -19.87 19.51 -16.42
N GLN A 109 -19.21 20.65 -16.19
CA GLN A 109 -18.22 20.77 -15.11
C GLN A 109 -18.82 20.41 -13.74
N ALA A 110 -20.10 20.71 -13.50
CA ALA A 110 -20.78 20.37 -12.25
C ALA A 110 -20.83 18.85 -12.00
N GLN A 111 -21.09 18.05 -13.04
CA GLN A 111 -21.11 16.58 -12.95
C GLN A 111 -19.72 16.02 -12.64
N TRP A 112 -18.69 16.56 -13.30
CA TRP A 112 -17.30 16.16 -13.04
C TRP A 112 -16.83 16.51 -11.63
N LYS A 113 -17.27 17.64 -11.07
CA LYS A 113 -17.00 17.99 -9.67
C LYS A 113 -17.53 16.92 -8.70
N VAL A 114 -18.72 16.38 -8.94
CA VAL A 114 -19.28 15.29 -8.12
C VAL A 114 -18.40 14.04 -8.18
N ILE A 115 -17.86 13.69 -9.35
CA ILE A 115 -16.95 12.55 -9.52
C ILE A 115 -15.65 12.76 -8.72
N PHE A 116 -15.02 13.93 -8.83
CA PHE A 116 -13.78 14.23 -8.10
C PHE A 116 -13.98 14.27 -6.58
N ILE A 117 -15.12 14.78 -6.10
CA ILE A 117 -15.50 14.72 -4.68
C ILE A 117 -15.66 13.25 -4.25
N GLY A 118 -16.34 12.42 -5.06
CA GLY A 118 -16.49 10.98 -4.81
C GLY A 118 -15.15 10.24 -4.70
N ILE A 119 -14.23 10.51 -5.62
CA ILE A 119 -12.86 9.97 -5.60
C ILE A 119 -12.13 10.41 -4.33
N SER A 120 -12.25 11.68 -3.94
CA SER A 120 -11.60 12.21 -2.72
C SER A 120 -12.10 11.52 -1.46
N ILE A 121 -13.42 11.28 -1.35
CA ILE A 121 -14.03 10.54 -0.24
C ILE A 121 -13.54 9.09 -0.23
N LEU A 122 -13.47 8.43 -1.39
CA LEU A 122 -13.01 7.05 -1.49
C LEU A 122 -11.54 6.90 -1.05
N ILE A 123 -10.67 7.82 -1.47
CA ILE A 123 -9.26 7.86 -1.06
C ILE A 123 -9.18 8.08 0.46
N PHE A 124 -9.98 8.98 1.02
CA PHE A 124 -9.98 9.27 2.45
C PHE A 124 -10.46 8.05 3.27
N ALA A 125 -11.56 7.41 2.87
CA ALA A 125 -12.06 6.20 3.51
C ALA A 125 -11.04 5.05 3.43
N GLY A 126 -10.42 4.86 2.26
CA GLY A 126 -9.34 3.88 2.08
C GLY A 126 -8.14 4.14 2.99
N THR A 127 -7.79 5.42 3.18
CA THR A 127 -6.71 5.84 4.09
C THR A 127 -7.05 5.53 5.55
N ILE A 128 -8.30 5.70 5.97
CA ILE A 128 -8.77 5.34 7.33
C ILE A 128 -8.69 3.83 7.54
N ILE A 129 -9.24 3.05 6.60
CA ILE A 129 -9.20 1.58 6.66
C ILE A 129 -7.75 1.08 6.71
N PHE A 130 -6.88 1.66 5.89
CA PHE A 130 -5.45 1.34 5.90
C PHE A 130 -4.79 1.66 7.24
N ASN A 131 -5.09 2.81 7.85
CA ASN A 131 -4.55 3.16 9.17
C ASN A 131 -4.98 2.16 10.25
N ILE A 132 -6.26 1.75 10.25
CA ILE A 132 -6.79 0.75 11.19
C ILE A 132 -6.14 -0.62 10.93
N ALA A 133 -6.08 -1.05 9.67
CA ALA A 133 -5.50 -2.35 9.29
C ALA A 133 -3.98 -2.41 9.56
N ALA A 134 -3.29 -1.28 9.44
CA ALA A 134 -1.86 -1.17 9.70
C ALA A 134 -1.51 -1.06 11.19
N ASP A 135 -2.48 -0.73 12.05
CA ASP A 135 -2.34 -0.81 13.51
C ASP A 135 -2.57 -2.22 14.06
N VAL A 136 -3.05 -3.18 13.24
CA VAL A 136 -3.16 -4.58 13.64
C VAL A 136 -1.75 -5.13 13.91
N GLU A 137 -1.50 -5.32 15.20
CA GLU A 137 -0.22 -5.51 15.88
C GLU A 137 0.75 -6.47 15.18
N PRO A 138 2.08 -6.16 15.15
CA PRO A 138 3.08 -7.08 14.62
C PRO A 138 3.03 -8.41 15.39
N ARG A 139 2.61 -9.44 14.66
CA ARG A 139 2.28 -10.76 15.20
C ARG A 139 3.49 -11.35 15.97
N LYS A 140 3.25 -11.81 17.20
CA LYS A 140 4.23 -12.17 18.25
C LYS A 140 5.28 -13.23 17.87
N TRP A 141 5.07 -14.01 16.81
CA TRP A 141 6.01 -15.05 16.33
C TRP A 141 7.38 -14.49 15.87
N VAL A 142 7.46 -13.20 15.51
CA VAL A 142 8.74 -12.53 15.20
C VAL A 142 9.54 -12.17 16.46
N LYS A 143 8.90 -12.12 17.63
CA LYS A 143 9.57 -11.82 18.91
C LYS A 143 10.27 -13.04 19.51
N ASN A 144 9.97 -14.25 19.01
CA ASN A 144 10.43 -15.51 19.60
C ASN A 144 11.57 -16.18 18.82
N SER A 145 11.87 -15.78 17.59
CA SER A 145 13.02 -16.32 16.82
C SER A 145 14.39 -15.77 17.25
N SER A 146 14.42 -14.85 18.22
CA SER A 146 15.64 -14.43 18.92
C SER A 146 15.87 -15.17 20.24
N ILE A 147 15.02 -16.15 20.59
CA ILE A 147 15.23 -17.00 21.76
C ILE A 147 16.05 -18.23 21.33
N ASN A 148 17.32 -18.20 21.74
CA ASN A 148 18.22 -19.35 21.94
C ASN A 148 19.12 -19.81 20.77
N LYS A 149 19.99 -18.93 20.26
CA LYS A 149 21.19 -19.37 19.49
C LYS A 149 22.34 -19.89 20.36
N ASN A 150 22.20 -19.89 21.68
CA ASN A 150 23.29 -20.30 22.57
C ASN A 150 23.22 -21.78 22.98
N ASN A 151 22.10 -22.48 22.70
CA ASN A 151 21.91 -23.87 23.13
C ASN A 151 21.51 -24.86 22.01
N LEU A 152 21.67 -24.53 20.72
CA LEU A 152 21.48 -25.54 19.66
C LEU A 152 22.83 -26.14 19.23
N PRO A 153 23.00 -27.48 19.24
CA PRO A 153 24.18 -28.12 18.69
C PRO A 153 24.30 -27.76 17.20
N ASN A 154 25.53 -27.45 16.76
CA ASN A 154 25.91 -26.92 15.44
C ASN A 154 25.34 -27.68 14.21
N ASN A 155 24.73 -28.84 14.42
CA ASN A 155 24.32 -29.81 13.42
C ASN A 155 22.93 -29.48 12.83
N GLU A 156 22.08 -28.73 13.53
CA GLU A 156 20.76 -28.34 13.00
C GLU A 156 20.78 -27.06 12.17
N ILE A 157 21.80 -26.23 12.36
CA ILE A 157 21.95 -24.93 11.67
C ILE A 157 22.19 -25.14 10.17
N SER A 158 22.85 -26.24 9.77
CA SER A 158 23.08 -26.60 8.36
C SER A 158 21.84 -27.11 7.65
N ILE A 159 20.86 -27.68 8.36
CA ILE A 159 19.60 -28.18 7.76
C ILE A 159 18.58 -27.06 7.60
N ILE A 160 18.65 -26.03 8.47
CA ILE A 160 17.75 -24.89 8.43
C ILE A 160 18.13 -23.88 7.35
N SER A 161 19.41 -23.77 7.00
CA SER A 161 19.94 -22.84 5.98
C SER A 161 19.79 -23.34 4.54
N LEU A 162 19.27 -24.54 4.32
CA LEU A 162 18.99 -25.04 2.98
C LEU A 162 17.63 -24.50 2.46
N PRO A 163 17.55 -24.08 1.18
CA PRO A 163 16.31 -23.68 0.53
C PRO A 163 15.21 -24.73 0.74
N GLU A 164 13.96 -24.30 1.00
CA GLU A 164 12.84 -25.22 1.31
C GLU A 164 12.59 -26.30 0.23
N GLU A 165 13.04 -26.11 -1.01
CA GLU A 165 12.94 -27.11 -2.07
C GLU A 165 13.74 -28.40 -1.76
N GLU A 166 14.87 -28.33 -1.05
CA GLU A 166 15.71 -29.50 -0.77
C GLU A 166 15.19 -30.34 0.41
N LYS A 167 14.42 -29.73 1.33
CA LYS A 167 13.81 -30.43 2.49
C LYS A 167 12.72 -31.41 2.06
N LYS A 168 12.03 -31.13 0.96
CA LYS A 168 10.95 -31.98 0.46
C LYS A 168 11.49 -33.24 -0.23
N SER A 169 12.63 -33.12 -0.91
CA SER A 169 13.29 -34.24 -1.62
C SER A 169 13.88 -35.31 -0.67
N LYS A 170 14.30 -34.92 0.55
CA LYS A 170 14.96 -35.84 1.51
C LYS A 170 14.01 -36.63 2.42
N ASN A 171 12.73 -36.28 2.46
CA ASN A 171 11.74 -36.97 3.30
C ASN A 171 11.00 -38.10 2.56
N ASP A 172 11.22 -38.26 1.26
CA ASP A 172 10.57 -39.27 0.42
C ASP A 172 11.53 -40.44 0.02
N VAL A 173 12.65 -40.63 0.74
CA VAL A 173 13.56 -41.80 0.61
C VAL A 173 13.72 -42.50 1.95
#